data_AF-A0A843GZV8-F1
#
_entry.id   AF-A0A843GZV8-F1
#
_cell.length_a   1.000
_cell.length_b   1.000
_cell.length_c   1.000
_cell.angle_alpha   90.00
_cell.angle_beta   90.00
_cell.angle_gamma   90.00
#
_symmetry.space_group_name_H-M   'P 1'
#
loop_
_entity.id
_entity.type
_entity.pdbx_description
1 polymer ?
#
loop_
_entity_poly.entity_id
_entity_poly.type
_entity_poly.pdbx_seq_one_letter_code
_entity_poly.pdbx_strand_id
1 'polypeptide(L)'
;MRINATKIFDLPCFDRCKSFYGKAKVYEIDNGEKVLFSYNTPVCKIDENGAFCRLWSGESATTTRHINSFLEFYNLAGGGLAWWRQQPANRELKYYYLP
;
A
#
# COMPACT_ATOMS: atom_id res chain seq x y z
N MET A 1 17.96 3.81 12.12
CA MET A 1 17.05 4.97 12.19
C MET A 1 15.66 4.42 12.50
N ARG A 2 15.00 4.87 13.57
CA ARG A 2 13.60 4.53 13.84
C ARG A 2 12.75 5.46 12.98
N ILE A 3 11.79 4.92 12.25
CA ILE A 3 10.86 5.70 11.42
C ILE A 3 9.47 5.49 12.01
N ASN A 4 8.79 6.57 12.39
CA ASN A 4 7.49 6.48 13.05
C ASN A 4 6.36 6.75 12.06
N ALA A 5 5.24 6.06 12.25
CA ALA A 5 4.01 6.40 11.55
C ALA A 5 3.42 7.66 12.18
N THR A 6 3.20 8.71 11.38
CA THR A 6 2.50 9.92 11.79
C THR A 6 0.99 9.71 11.78
N LYS A 7 0.51 8.82 10.89
CA LYS A 7 -0.92 8.52 10.75
C LYS A 7 -1.12 7.07 10.34
N ILE A 8 -2.14 6.44 10.93
CA ILE A 8 -2.62 5.12 10.56
C ILE A 8 -4.12 5.21 10.37
N PHE A 9 -4.63 4.73 9.25
CA PHE A 9 -6.06 4.73 8.97
C PHE A 9 -6.48 3.53 8.12
N ASP A 10 -7.76 3.16 8.24
CA ASP A 10 -8.37 2.17 7.36
C ASP A 10 -8.56 2.80 5.97
N LEU A 11 -8.02 2.13 4.95
CA LEU A 11 -8.12 2.58 3.57
C LEU A 11 -9.60 2.60 3.15
N PRO A 12 -10.13 3.75 2.67
CA PRO A 12 -11.44 3.79 2.06
C PRO A 12 -11.52 2.84 0.86
N CYS A 13 -12.66 2.20 0.69
CA CYS A 13 -12.91 1.31 -0.44
C CYS A 13 -13.60 2.10 -1.54
N PHE A 14 -13.04 2.08 -2.75
CA PHE A 14 -13.55 2.82 -3.91
C PHE A 14 -14.30 1.96 -4.92
N ASP A 15 -14.65 0.73 -4.52
CA ASP A 15 -15.58 -0.11 -5.28
C ASP A 15 -17.03 0.03 -4.75
N ARG A 16 -17.84 -1.03 -4.86
CA ARG A 16 -19.23 -1.03 -4.38
C ARG A 16 -19.35 -1.11 -2.84
N CYS A 17 -18.25 -1.41 -2.13
CA CYS A 17 -18.22 -1.55 -0.68
C CYS A 17 -17.81 -0.24 0.01
N LYS A 18 -18.34 0.01 1.22
CA LYS A 18 -18.01 1.21 2.02
C LYS A 18 -16.59 1.20 2.59
N SER A 19 -16.04 0.02 2.88
CA SER A 19 -14.70 -0.15 3.45
C SER A 19 -14.21 -1.58 3.30
N PHE A 20 -12.94 -1.82 3.66
CA PHE A 20 -12.34 -3.16 3.76
C PHE A 20 -12.45 -3.78 5.16
N TYR A 21 -13.24 -3.18 6.06
CA TYR A 21 -13.45 -3.67 7.43
C TYR A 21 -12.13 -3.94 8.19
N GLY A 22 -11.19 -2.98 8.13
CA GLY A 22 -9.89 -3.08 8.80
C GLY A 22 -8.85 -3.98 8.14
N LYS A 23 -9.19 -4.62 7.00
CA LYS A 23 -8.28 -5.52 6.27
C LYS A 23 -7.31 -4.78 5.35
N ALA A 24 -7.46 -3.47 5.17
CA ALA A 24 -6.54 -2.63 4.42
C ALA A 24 -6.25 -1.37 5.21
N LYS A 25 -4.98 -1.13 5.52
CA LYS A 25 -4.54 0.02 6.32
C LYS A 25 -3.41 0.75 5.63
N VAL A 26 -3.42 2.07 5.73
CA VAL A 26 -2.32 2.90 5.27
C VAL A 26 -1.59 3.47 6.48
N TYR A 27 -0.26 3.37 6.41
CA TYR A 27 0.66 3.96 7.36
C TYR A 27 1.36 5.10 6.63
N GLU A 28 1.08 6.33 7.04
CA GLU A 28 1.83 7.49 6.58
C GLU A 28 2.98 7.71 7.55
N ILE A 29 4.17 7.85 7.00
CA ILE A 29 5.43 7.81 7.71
C ILE A 29 6.02 9.22 7.75
N ASP A 30 6.79 9.54 8.80
CA ASP A 30 7.40 10.86 9.00
C ASP A 30 8.30 11.32 7.83
N ASN A 31 8.95 10.40 7.12
CA ASN A 31 9.74 10.67 5.92
C ASN A 31 8.90 10.91 4.65
N GLY A 32 7.57 10.86 4.75
CA GLY A 32 6.64 11.08 3.64
C GLY A 32 6.18 9.81 2.92
N GLU A 33 6.78 8.65 3.22
CA GLU A 33 6.33 7.37 2.67
C GLU A 33 4.89 7.04 3.08
N LYS A 34 4.18 6.32 2.22
CA LYS A 34 2.84 5.78 2.49
C LYS A 34 2.87 4.29 2.23
N VAL A 35 2.70 3.48 3.25
CA VAL A 35 2.78 2.01 3.15
C VAL A 35 1.38 1.42 3.24
N LEU A 36 1.00 0.61 2.25
CA LEU A 36 -0.24 -0.15 2.26
C LEU A 36 0.00 -1.52 2.91
N PHE A 37 -0.75 -1.81 3.96
CA PHE A 37 -0.89 -3.13 4.55
C PHE A 37 -2.19 -3.77 4.08
N SER A 38 -2.07 -4.93 3.44
CA SER A 38 -3.19 -5.83 3.16
C SER A 38 -3.17 -6.93 4.21
N TYR A 39 -4.18 -6.95 5.08
CA TYR A 39 -4.14 -7.61 6.38
C TYR A 39 -2.89 -7.12 7.15
N ASN A 40 -1.99 -8.04 7.51
CA ASN A 40 -0.74 -7.71 8.21
C ASN A 40 0.48 -7.71 7.28
N THR A 41 0.26 -7.81 5.96
CA THR A 41 1.35 -7.87 4.98
C THR A 41 1.53 -6.52 4.30
N PRO A 42 2.71 -5.88 4.38
CA PRO A 42 3.01 -4.70 3.58
C PRO A 42 3.12 -5.13 2.12
N VAL A 43 2.24 -4.59 1.26
CA VAL A 43 2.13 -5.03 -0.14
C VAL A 43 2.78 -4.06 -1.11
N CYS A 44 2.60 -2.76 -0.90
CA CYS A 44 3.22 -1.70 -1.69
C CYS A 44 3.41 -0.44 -0.86
N LYS A 45 4.18 0.50 -1.39
CA LYS A 45 4.30 1.85 -0.85
C LYS A 45 4.33 2.90 -1.96
N ILE A 46 4.09 4.13 -1.56
CA ILE A 46 4.52 5.33 -2.28
C ILE A 46 5.74 5.85 -1.53
N ASP A 47 6.86 6.03 -2.22
CA ASP A 47 8.07 6.57 -1.59
C ASP A 47 7.94 8.09 -1.33
N GLU A 48 8.95 8.66 -0.68
CA GLU A 48 9.06 10.09 -0.39
C GLU A 48 9.02 11.00 -1.64
N ASN A 49 9.33 10.44 -2.83
CA ASN A 49 9.29 11.14 -4.11
C ASN A 49 7.96 10.96 -4.86
N GLY A 50 7.00 10.23 -4.27
CA GLY A 50 5.71 9.95 -4.91
C GLY A 50 5.72 8.73 -5.84
N ALA A 51 6.80 7.95 -5.90
CA ALA A 51 6.89 6.79 -6.79
C ALA A 51 6.30 5.53 -6.16
N PHE A 52 5.53 4.77 -6.96
CA PHE A 52 4.97 3.49 -6.53
C PHE A 52 6.05 2.40 -6.46
N CYS A 53 6.10 1.70 -5.33
CA CYS A 53 7.00 0.59 -5.08
C CYS A 53 6.23 -0.66 -4.66
N ARG A 54 6.45 -1.78 -5.37
CA ARG A 54 5.92 -3.10 -4.98
C ARG A 54 6.83 -3.76 -3.95
N LEU A 55 6.27 -4.11 -2.79
CA LEU A 55 7.00 -4.70 -1.66
C LEU A 55 6.76 -6.20 -1.50
N TRP A 56 5.63 -6.70 -2.02
CA TRP A 56 5.24 -8.11 -1.92
C TRP A 56 5.10 -8.76 -3.30
N SER A 57 5.69 -9.95 -3.45
CA SER A 57 5.68 -10.71 -4.72
C SER A 57 4.41 -11.54 -4.93
N GLY A 58 3.58 -11.71 -3.90
CA GLY A 58 2.34 -12.45 -4.04
C GLY A 58 1.27 -11.72 -4.84
N GLU A 59 0.19 -12.45 -5.08
CA GLU A 59 -0.93 -11.99 -5.88
C GLU A 59 -2.22 -12.62 -5.36
N SER A 60 -3.22 -11.79 -5.12
CA SER A 60 -4.58 -12.25 -4.82
C SER A 60 -5.61 -11.24 -5.30
N ALA A 61 -6.85 -11.70 -5.52
CA ALA A 61 -7.96 -10.83 -5.88
C ALA A 61 -8.20 -9.76 -4.79
N THR A 62 -8.10 -10.14 -3.52
CA THR A 62 -8.25 -9.23 -2.38
C THR A 62 -7.16 -8.17 -2.36
N THR A 63 -5.90 -8.56 -2.52
CA THR A 63 -4.77 -7.62 -2.55
C THR A 63 -4.87 -6.65 -3.73
N THR A 64 -5.29 -7.12 -4.89
CA THR A 64 -5.48 -6.27 -6.08
C THR A 64 -6.54 -5.20 -5.83
N ARG A 65 -7.65 -5.53 -5.16
CA ARG A 65 -8.66 -4.54 -4.75
C ARG A 65 -8.10 -3.51 -3.78
N HIS A 66 -7.34 -3.93 -2.77
CA HIS A 66 -6.68 -3.01 -1.83
C HIS A 66 -5.72 -2.06 -2.56
N ILE A 67 -4.91 -2.58 -3.48
CA ILE A 67 -3.97 -1.79 -4.30
C ILE A 67 -4.73 -0.77 -5.15
N ASN A 68 -5.81 -1.16 -5.82
CA ASN A 68 -6.59 -0.25 -6.65
C ASN A 68 -7.15 0.93 -5.84
N SER A 69 -7.76 0.65 -4.68
CA SER A 69 -8.26 1.71 -3.79
C SER A 69 -7.14 2.59 -3.24
N PHE A 70 -5.94 2.04 -3.02
CA PHE A 70 -4.79 2.83 -2.58
C PHE A 70 -4.27 3.76 -3.67
N LEU A 71 -4.18 3.28 -4.91
CA LEU A 71 -3.81 4.11 -6.06
C LEU A 71 -4.84 5.21 -6.28
N GLU A 72 -6.13 4.89 -6.22
CA GLU A 72 -7.21 5.86 -6.37
C GLU A 72 -7.19 6.92 -5.26
N PHE A 73 -7.01 6.50 -4.00
CA PHE A 73 -6.93 7.41 -2.85
C PHE A 73 -5.81 8.44 -3.00
N TYR A 74 -4.67 8.04 -3.56
CA TYR A 74 -3.52 8.92 -3.80
C TYR A 74 -3.44 9.47 -5.23
N ASN A 75 -4.50 9.32 -6.02
CA ASN A 75 -4.60 9.81 -7.40
C ASN A 75 -3.41 9.36 -8.30
N LEU A 76 -3.02 8.09 -8.16
CA LEU A 76 -1.98 7.45 -8.97
C LEU A 76 -2.59 6.62 -10.10
N ALA A 77 -2.00 6.73 -11.29
CA ALA A 77 -2.38 5.89 -12.42
C ALA A 77 -1.93 4.44 -12.23
N GLY A 78 -2.68 3.51 -12.84
CA GLY A 78 -2.36 2.08 -12.84
C GLY A 78 -3.50 1.24 -12.28
N GLY A 79 -3.14 0.14 -11.62
CA GLY A 79 -4.07 -0.79 -11.00
C GLY A 79 -4.48 -1.97 -11.90
N GLY A 80 -5.13 -2.94 -11.27
CA GLY A 80 -5.46 -4.22 -11.88
C GLY A 80 -4.30 -5.21 -11.90
N LEU A 81 -4.65 -6.49 -12.12
CA LEU A 81 -3.73 -7.61 -11.97
C LEU A 81 -2.57 -7.56 -12.98
N ALA A 82 -2.88 -7.24 -14.24
CA ALA A 82 -1.88 -7.18 -15.31
C ALA A 82 -0.86 -6.06 -15.06
N TRP A 83 -1.30 -4.89 -14.61
CA TRP A 83 -0.41 -3.80 -14.23
C TRP A 83 0.44 -4.16 -13.01
N TRP A 84 -0.15 -4.79 -11.98
CA TRP A 84 0.56 -5.24 -10.79
C TRP A 84 1.71 -6.19 -11.11
N ARG A 85 1.47 -7.16 -12.00
CA ARG A 85 2.48 -8.14 -12.44
C ARG A 85 3.68 -7.51 -13.13
N GLN A 86 3.50 -6.36 -13.77
CA GLN A 86 4.58 -5.63 -14.45
C GLN A 86 5.46 -4.85 -13.46
N GLN A 87 5.00 -4.61 -12.23
CA GLN A 87 5.78 -3.86 -11.25
C GLN A 87 6.91 -4.74 -10.70
N PRO A 88 8.17 -4.25 -10.71
CA PRO A 88 9.29 -4.98 -10.13
C PRO A 88 9.09 -5.11 -8.62
N ALA A 89 9.17 -6.33 -8.09
CA ALA A 89 9.11 -6.55 -6.66
C ALA A 89 10.46 -6.17 -6.03
N ASN A 90 10.54 -4.99 -5.42
CA ASN A 90 11.71 -4.58 -4.67
C ASN A 90 11.48 -4.82 -3.18
N ARG A 91 12.18 -5.81 -2.63
CA ARG A 91 12.04 -6.23 -1.23
C ARG A 91 12.85 -5.38 -0.25
N GLU A 92 13.38 -4.23 -0.68
CA GLU A 92 14.04 -3.27 0.22
C GLU A 92 13.02 -2.58 1.16
N LEU A 93 12.50 -3.33 2.12
CA LEU A 93 12.04 -2.77 3.39
C LEU A 93 13.29 -2.52 4.23
N LYS A 94 14.01 -1.42 3.97
CA LYS A 94 15.20 -1.03 4.75
C LYS A 94 14.89 -0.59 6.18
N TYR A 95 13.63 -0.63 6.60
CA TYR A 95 13.20 -0.08 7.87
C TYR A 95 12.20 -1.01 8.55
N TYR A 96 12.47 -1.31 9.82
CA TYR A 96 11.57 -2.04 10.69
C TYR A 96 10.36 -1.15 11.01
N TYR A 97 9.26 -1.34 10.28
CA TYR A 97 7.96 -0.74 10.60
C TYR A 97 7.25 -1.65 11.61
N LEU A 98 7.37 -1.34 12.91
CA LEU A 98 6.60 -1.94 14.00
C LEU A 98 6.30 -0.87 15.07
N PRO A 99 5.18 -1.00 15.81
CA PRO A 99 4.52 0.08 16.57
C PRO A 99 5.37 0.74 17.65
#